data_AF-A0A9D7JR53-F1
#
_entry.id   AF-A0A9D7JR53-F1
#
_cell.length_a   1.000
_cell.length_b   1.000
_cell.length_c   1.000
_cell.angle_alpha   90.00
_cell.angle_beta   90.00
_cell.angle_gamma   90.00
#
_symmetry.space_group_name_H-M   'P 1'
#
loop_
_entity.id
_entity.type
_entity.pdbx_description
1 polymer ?
#
loop_
_entity_poly.entity_id
_entity_poly.type
_entity_poly.pdbx_seq_one_letter_code
_entity_poly.pdbx_strand_id
1 'polypeptide(L)'
;MSLVKPTLPKSKSFSNPVDILVDDYFRKNKIKWPELIADGNFIRKVFLDVTGLLPTPDEVIIFNNDKSPDKREKIVHQLLSRNEAYTLHWLSYWNDLLRNDYSGPGFITEGRKQITSWLYHSLKNDSTYVSMVKDLIHPNAGSEGFIKGIAWRGEVNSSQRTEMQAAQNVSQSLWASTSNVHPVIIVL
;
A
#
# COMPACT_ATOMS: atom_id res chain seq x y z
N MET A 1 -2.71 -23.07 0.07
CA MET A 1 -4.08 -22.70 0.45
C MET A 1 -4.59 -21.69 -0.57
N SER A 2 -5.61 -22.02 -1.36
CA SER A 2 -6.22 -21.07 -2.30
C SER A 2 -7.10 -20.10 -1.50
N LEU A 3 -6.93 -18.79 -1.71
CA LEU A 3 -7.79 -17.79 -1.09
C LEU A 3 -9.20 -17.90 -1.69
N VAL A 4 -10.15 -18.40 -0.90
CA VAL A 4 -11.56 -18.47 -1.32
C VAL A 4 -12.15 -17.07 -1.26
N LYS A 5 -12.74 -16.60 -2.37
CA LYS A 5 -13.40 -15.30 -2.41
C LYS A 5 -14.55 -15.29 -1.37
N PRO A 6 -14.56 -14.33 -0.42
CA PRO A 6 -15.60 -14.31 0.60
C PRO A 6 -16.97 -14.05 -0.04
N THR A 7 -18.00 -14.73 0.47
CA THR A 7 -19.38 -14.50 0.05
C THR A 7 -19.85 -13.14 0.58
N LEU A 8 -20.29 -12.26 -0.31
CA LEU A 8 -20.77 -10.95 0.09
C LEU A 8 -22.21 -11.03 0.63
N PRO A 9 -22.54 -10.34 1.73
CA PRO A 9 -23.91 -10.22 2.21
C PRO A 9 -24.77 -9.44 1.22
N LYS A 10 -26.10 -9.69 1.24
CA LYS A 10 -27.04 -8.97 0.37
C LYS A 10 -27.17 -7.52 0.87
N SER A 11 -26.71 -6.56 0.08
CA SER A 11 -26.95 -5.13 0.30
C SER A 11 -27.77 -4.55 -0.84
N LYS A 12 -28.70 -3.64 -0.51
CA LYS A 12 -29.47 -2.85 -1.48
C LYS A 12 -28.96 -1.41 -1.61
N SER A 13 -28.15 -0.96 -0.65
CA SER A 13 -27.77 0.45 -0.49
C SER A 13 -26.40 0.78 -1.06
N PHE A 14 -25.53 -0.22 -1.23
CA PHE A 14 -24.15 -0.04 -1.67
C PHE A 14 -23.81 -0.99 -2.80
N SER A 15 -23.03 -0.51 -3.77
CA SER A 15 -22.51 -1.28 -4.91
C SER A 15 -21.08 -1.78 -4.68
N ASN A 16 -20.27 -1.05 -3.90
CA ASN A 16 -18.89 -1.40 -3.61
C ASN A 16 -18.81 -2.61 -2.65
N PRO A 17 -18.09 -3.69 -3.00
CA PRO A 17 -17.93 -4.86 -2.14
C PRO A 17 -17.41 -4.56 -0.72
N VAL A 18 -16.52 -3.57 -0.58
CA VAL A 18 -15.98 -3.18 0.72
C VAL A 18 -17.08 -2.58 1.59
N ASP A 19 -17.87 -1.66 1.04
CA ASP A 19 -18.95 -0.98 1.76
C ASP A 19 -20.04 -1.95 2.17
N ILE A 20 -20.30 -2.97 1.34
CA ILE A 20 -21.21 -4.06 1.68
C ILE A 20 -20.74 -4.83 2.92
N LEU A 21 -19.43 -5.11 3.03
CA LEU A 21 -18.86 -5.78 4.19
C LEU A 21 -18.84 -4.87 5.44
N VAL A 22 -18.50 -3.60 5.26
CA VAL A 22 -18.51 -2.59 6.35
C VAL A 22 -19.94 -2.37 6.85
N ASP A 23 -20.93 -2.30 5.97
CA ASP A 23 -22.33 -2.15 6.33
C ASP A 23 -22.83 -3.33 7.16
N ASP A 24 -22.47 -4.55 6.79
CA ASP A 24 -22.80 -5.74 7.58
C ASP A 24 -22.18 -5.69 8.98
N TYR A 25 -20.93 -5.23 9.08
CA TYR A 25 -20.26 -5.02 10.35
C TYR A 25 -20.95 -3.91 11.18
N PHE A 26 -21.29 -2.77 10.58
CA PHE A 26 -21.98 -1.67 11.25
C PHE A 26 -23.37 -2.07 11.74
N ARG A 27 -24.15 -2.78 10.91
CA ARG A 27 -25.48 -3.30 11.30
C ARG A 27 -25.39 -4.26 12.49
N LYS A 28 -24.44 -5.21 12.48
CA LYS A 28 -24.23 -6.15 13.61
C LYS A 28 -23.85 -5.44 14.90
N ASN A 29 -23.02 -4.40 14.81
CA ASN A 29 -22.52 -3.65 15.97
C ASN A 29 -23.37 -2.42 16.32
N LYS A 30 -24.50 -2.19 15.63
CA LYS A 30 -25.39 -1.03 15.82
C LYS A 30 -24.65 0.32 15.67
N ILE A 31 -23.65 0.36 14.80
CA ILE A 31 -22.89 1.56 14.47
C ILE A 31 -23.60 2.27 13.32
N LYS A 32 -23.77 3.59 13.43
CA LYS A 32 -24.29 4.41 12.34
C LYS A 32 -23.16 4.81 11.40
N TRP A 33 -23.45 4.86 10.11
CA TRP A 33 -22.52 5.45 9.14
C TRP A 33 -22.25 6.91 9.49
N PRO A 34 -20.99 7.37 9.38
CA PRO A 34 -20.66 8.78 9.56
C PRO A 34 -21.30 9.62 8.45
N GLU A 35 -21.51 10.91 8.74
CA GLU A 35 -21.95 11.85 7.73
C GLU A 35 -20.89 12.07 6.66
N LEU A 36 -21.35 12.35 5.44
CA LEU A 36 -20.47 12.61 4.32
C LEU A 36 -19.68 13.89 4.58
N ILE A 37 -18.36 13.82 4.45
CA ILE A 37 -17.51 15.00 4.64
C ILE A 37 -17.78 16.05 3.57
N ALA A 38 -17.67 17.33 3.95
CA ALA A 38 -17.81 18.45 3.02
C ALA A 38 -16.74 18.44 1.93
N ASP A 39 -17.09 18.93 0.73
CA ASP A 39 -16.24 18.87 -0.46
C ASP A 39 -14.87 19.53 -0.28
N GLY A 40 -14.79 20.67 0.41
CA GLY A 40 -13.51 21.34 0.69
C GLY A 40 -12.57 20.49 1.58
N ASN A 41 -13.13 19.75 2.53
CA ASN A 41 -12.34 18.83 3.37
C ASN A 41 -11.94 17.57 2.59
N PHE A 42 -12.85 17.08 1.75
CA PHE A 42 -12.59 15.92 0.89
C PHE A 42 -11.42 16.17 -0.06
N ILE A 43 -11.45 17.27 -0.83
CA ILE A 43 -10.40 17.53 -1.83
C ILE A 43 -9.02 17.69 -1.18
N ARG A 44 -8.95 18.37 -0.03
CA ARG A 44 -7.68 18.52 0.69
C ARG A 44 -7.15 17.16 1.17
N LYS A 45 -8.02 16.32 1.73
CA LYS A 45 -7.65 15.00 2.24
C LYS A 45 -7.16 14.09 1.11
N VAL A 46 -7.93 13.97 0.03
CA VAL A 46 -7.59 13.04 -1.06
C VAL A 46 -6.26 13.43 -1.75
N PHE A 47 -5.97 14.72 -1.90
CA PHE A 47 -4.69 15.16 -2.46
C PHE A 47 -3.51 14.76 -1.56
N LEU A 48 -3.64 14.98 -0.25
CA LEU A 48 -2.60 14.61 0.72
C LEU A 48 -2.44 13.09 0.82
N ASP A 49 -3.53 12.34 0.82
CA ASP A 49 -3.52 10.89 0.98
C ASP A 49 -2.99 10.18 -0.29
N VAL A 50 -3.30 10.69 -1.49
CA VAL A 50 -2.90 10.06 -2.74
C VAL A 50 -1.52 10.52 -3.22
N THR A 51 -1.20 11.81 -3.04
CA THR A 51 0.02 12.41 -3.62
C THR A 51 0.92 13.11 -2.60
N GLY A 52 0.52 13.23 -1.33
CA GLY A 52 1.29 13.96 -0.32
C GLY A 52 1.36 15.47 -0.51
N LEU A 53 0.63 16.01 -1.48
CA LEU A 53 0.65 17.42 -1.85
C LEU A 53 -0.71 18.06 -1.55
N LEU A 54 -0.75 19.40 -1.48
CA LEU A 54 -2.00 20.15 -1.40
C LEU A 54 -2.54 20.43 -2.81
N PRO A 55 -3.87 20.55 -2.97
CA PRO A 55 -4.44 21.00 -4.22
C PRO A 55 -4.09 22.48 -4.45
N THR A 56 -3.90 22.84 -5.72
CA THR A 56 -3.77 24.23 -6.15
C THR A 56 -5.13 24.95 -6.03
N PRO A 57 -5.14 26.30 -5.94
CA PRO A 57 -6.39 27.06 -5.89
C PRO A 57 -7.33 26.77 -7.07
N ASP A 58 -6.77 26.63 -8.28
CA ASP A 58 -7.56 26.34 -9.49
C ASP A 58 -8.22 24.97 -9.43
N GLU A 59 -7.51 23.94 -8.95
CA GLU A 59 -8.08 22.60 -8.77
C GLU A 59 -9.23 22.59 -7.76
N VAL A 60 -9.12 23.35 -6.68
CA VAL A 60 -10.20 23.52 -5.69
C VAL A 60 -11.42 24.19 -6.34
N ILE A 61 -11.20 25.26 -7.11
CA ILE A 61 -12.28 25.98 -7.80
C ILE A 61 -12.97 25.06 -8.81
N ILE A 62 -12.21 24.32 -9.62
CA ILE A 62 -12.76 23.38 -10.61
C ILE A 62 -13.59 22.29 -9.93
N PHE A 63 -13.07 21.67 -8.87
CA PHE A 63 -13.77 20.62 -8.14
C PHE A 63 -15.05 21.10 -7.44
N ASN A 64 -15.02 22.31 -6.85
CA ASN A 64 -16.18 22.89 -6.19
C ASN A 64 -17.29 23.28 -7.19
N ASN A 65 -16.91 23.70 -8.40
CA ASN A 65 -17.85 24.05 -9.46
C ASN A 65 -18.39 22.84 -10.22
N ASP A 66 -17.73 21.68 -10.14
CA ASP A 66 -18.23 20.43 -10.72
C ASP A 66 -19.47 19.93 -9.94
N LYS A 67 -20.57 19.74 -10.67
CA LYS A 67 -21.86 19.25 -10.17
C LYS A 67 -22.13 17.79 -10.56
N SER A 68 -21.17 17.15 -11.22
CA SER A 68 -21.31 15.76 -11.63
C SER A 68 -21.44 14.85 -10.41
N PRO A 69 -22.36 13.86 -10.42
CA PRO A 69 -22.56 12.95 -9.29
C PRO A 69 -21.33 12.09 -8.98
N ASP A 70 -20.43 11.93 -9.96
CA ASP A 70 -19.19 11.13 -9.91
C ASP A 70 -17.91 11.98 -9.73
N LYS A 71 -18.02 13.28 -9.40
CA LYS A 71 -16.87 14.20 -9.32
C LYS A 71 -15.76 13.74 -8.36
N ARG A 72 -16.13 13.06 -7.27
CA ARG A 72 -15.18 12.52 -6.28
C ARG A 72 -14.37 11.35 -6.83
N GLU A 73 -15.02 10.48 -7.59
CA GLU A 73 -14.36 9.38 -8.28
C GLU A 73 -13.42 9.93 -9.37
N LYS A 74 -13.90 10.89 -10.17
CA LYS A 74 -13.10 11.56 -11.21
C LYS A 74 -11.80 12.16 -10.68
N ILE A 75 -11.86 12.92 -9.59
CA ILE A 75 -10.64 13.55 -9.03
C ILE A 75 -9.68 12.49 -8.48
N VAL A 76 -10.18 11.40 -7.90
CA VAL A 76 -9.31 10.31 -7.44
C VAL A 76 -8.60 9.64 -8.61
N HIS A 77 -9.31 9.29 -9.68
CA HIS A 77 -8.71 8.72 -10.89
C HIS A 77 -7.67 9.68 -11.50
N GLN A 78 -7.98 10.97 -11.52
CA GLN A 78 -7.02 11.98 -11.97
C GLN A 78 -5.76 11.99 -11.11
N LEU A 79 -5.88 11.93 -9.78
CA LEU A 79 -4.74 11.91 -8.88
C LEU A 79 -3.91 10.63 -9.01
N LEU A 80 -4.55 9.47 -9.13
CA LEU A 80 -3.89 8.18 -9.32
C LEU A 80 -3.10 8.15 -10.65
N SER A 81 -3.58 8.86 -11.67
CA SER A 81 -2.84 9.02 -12.95
C SER A 81 -1.61 9.94 -12.88
N ARG A 82 -1.39 10.65 -11.76
CA ARG A 82 -0.18 11.47 -11.55
C ARG A 82 0.99 10.59 -11.10
N ASN A 83 1.43 9.70 -11.97
CA ASN A 83 2.37 8.62 -11.64
C ASN A 83 3.60 9.11 -10.86
N GLU A 84 4.17 10.26 -11.21
CA GLU A 84 5.36 10.77 -10.52
C GLU A 84 5.07 11.21 -9.07
N ALA A 85 4.07 12.07 -8.86
CA ALA A 85 3.69 12.54 -7.53
C ALA A 85 3.23 11.39 -6.64
N TYR A 86 2.39 10.49 -7.19
CA TYR A 86 1.98 9.26 -6.53
C TYR A 86 3.18 8.40 -6.13
N THR A 87 4.07 8.11 -7.09
CA THR A 87 5.25 7.26 -6.84
C THR A 87 6.12 7.83 -5.74
N LEU A 88 6.47 9.12 -5.81
CA LEU A 88 7.34 9.75 -4.83
C LEU A 88 6.72 9.77 -3.43
N HIS A 89 5.41 9.99 -3.34
CA HIS A 89 4.69 9.96 -2.06
C HIS A 89 4.72 8.59 -1.42
N TRP A 90 4.35 7.55 -2.18
CA TRP A 90 4.23 6.18 -1.68
C TRP A 90 5.60 5.48 -1.52
N LEU A 91 6.65 5.96 -2.20
CA LEU A 91 7.98 5.39 -2.12
C LEU A 91 8.48 5.31 -0.68
N SER A 92 8.30 6.37 0.11
CA SER A 92 8.75 6.41 1.51
C SER A 92 8.02 5.37 2.36
N TYR A 93 6.69 5.27 2.23
CA TYR A 93 5.88 4.29 2.94
C TYR A 93 6.32 2.85 2.62
N TRP A 94 6.50 2.53 1.35
CA TRP A 94 6.88 1.18 0.93
C TRP A 94 8.32 0.83 1.32
N ASN A 95 9.25 1.80 1.29
CA ASN A 95 10.61 1.56 1.78
C ASN A 95 10.62 1.18 3.26
N ASP A 96 9.82 1.86 4.08
CA ASP A 96 9.69 1.56 5.51
C ASP A 96 9.01 0.19 5.72
N LEU A 97 7.88 -0.06 5.05
CA LEU A 97 7.16 -1.33 5.14
C LEU A 97 8.01 -2.54 4.75
N LEU A 98 8.80 -2.39 3.68
CA LEU A 98 9.71 -3.45 3.20
C LEU A 98 11.04 -3.47 3.95
N ARG A 99 11.22 -2.60 4.95
CA ARG A 99 12.43 -2.48 5.77
C ARG A 99 13.68 -2.33 4.92
N ASN A 100 13.56 -1.58 3.82
CA ASN A 100 14.65 -1.37 2.88
C ASN A 100 15.74 -0.52 3.57
N ASP A 101 16.84 -1.18 3.89
CA ASP A 101 17.97 -0.58 4.56
C ASP A 101 18.92 0.05 3.53
N TYR A 102 19.76 0.97 3.98
CA TYR A 102 20.77 1.64 3.16
C TYR A 102 22.20 1.38 3.68
N SER A 103 22.33 0.70 4.83
CA SER A 103 23.63 0.42 5.45
C SER A 103 23.59 -0.86 6.31
N GLY A 104 24.73 -1.25 6.88
CA GLY A 104 24.82 -2.35 7.83
C GLY A 104 25.51 -3.62 7.30
N PRO A 105 25.64 -4.67 8.15
CA PRO A 105 26.49 -5.83 7.85
C PRO A 105 26.07 -6.63 6.61
N GLY A 106 24.81 -6.53 6.21
CA GLY A 106 24.28 -7.15 4.99
C GLY A 106 24.88 -6.58 3.71
N PHE A 107 25.25 -5.29 3.71
CA PHE A 107 25.89 -4.65 2.56
C PHE A 107 27.37 -5.04 2.45
N ILE A 108 28.04 -5.27 3.57
CA ILE A 108 29.43 -5.75 3.62
C ILE A 108 29.54 -7.19 3.09
N THR A 109 28.52 -8.01 3.37
CA THR A 109 28.45 -9.40 2.90
C THR A 109 27.81 -9.54 1.52
N GLU A 110 27.47 -8.42 0.85
CA GLU A 110 26.75 -8.32 -0.43
C GLU A 110 25.39 -9.06 -0.46
N GLY A 111 24.90 -9.48 0.70
CA GLY A 111 23.58 -10.10 0.85
C GLY A 111 22.48 -9.07 0.69
N ARG A 112 22.56 -7.94 1.39
CA ARG A 112 21.56 -6.86 1.26
C ARG A 112 21.95 -5.87 0.17
N LYS A 113 20.95 -5.45 -0.60
CA LYS A 113 21.02 -4.40 -1.61
C LYS A 113 19.81 -3.50 -1.48
N GLN A 114 19.96 -2.23 -1.85
CA GLN A 114 18.83 -1.32 -1.89
C GLN A 114 17.88 -1.74 -3.01
N ILE A 115 16.59 -1.85 -2.69
CA ILE A 115 15.54 -2.17 -3.68
C ILE A 115 14.79 -0.92 -4.15
N THR A 116 15.20 0.28 -3.74
CA THR A 116 14.50 1.55 -4.00
C THR A 116 14.28 1.80 -5.49
N SER A 117 15.26 1.47 -6.34
CA SER A 117 15.12 1.64 -7.79
C SER A 117 14.05 0.71 -8.36
N TRP A 118 14.07 -0.58 -8.00
CA TRP A 118 13.02 -1.54 -8.38
C TRP A 118 11.64 -1.09 -7.88
N LEU A 119 11.57 -0.63 -6.62
CA LEU A 119 10.32 -0.18 -6.01
C LEU A 119 9.76 1.07 -6.71
N TYR A 120 10.62 2.06 -7.01
CA TYR A 120 10.23 3.24 -7.77
C TYR A 120 9.64 2.86 -9.13
N HIS A 121 10.30 1.98 -9.89
CA HIS A 121 9.79 1.53 -11.18
C HIS A 121 8.50 0.72 -11.05
N SER A 122 8.38 -0.11 -10.01
CA SER A 122 7.16 -0.88 -9.75
C SER A 122 5.96 0.03 -9.50
N LEU A 123 6.12 1.05 -8.66
CA LEU A 123 5.08 2.04 -8.36
C LEU A 123 4.77 2.93 -9.57
N LYS A 124 5.79 3.42 -10.28
CA LYS A 124 5.61 4.28 -11.45
C LYS A 124 4.87 3.61 -12.60
N ASN A 125 5.06 2.30 -12.74
CA ASN A 125 4.42 1.49 -13.77
C ASN A 125 3.09 0.86 -13.31
N ASP A 126 2.57 1.25 -12.14
CA ASP A 126 1.33 0.71 -11.55
C ASP A 126 1.34 -0.84 -11.47
N SER A 127 2.47 -1.40 -11.00
CA SER A 127 2.61 -2.84 -10.86
C SER A 127 1.63 -3.36 -9.80
N THR A 128 0.91 -4.43 -10.13
CA THR A 128 -0.02 -5.03 -9.16
C THR A 128 0.71 -5.50 -7.91
N TYR A 129 0.05 -5.40 -6.76
CA TYR A 129 0.58 -5.91 -5.49
C TYR A 129 1.03 -7.38 -5.58
N VAL A 130 0.28 -8.22 -6.31
CA VAL A 130 0.62 -9.64 -6.53
C VAL A 130 1.94 -9.77 -7.29
N SER A 131 2.17 -8.94 -8.31
CA SER A 131 3.44 -8.93 -9.05
C SER A 131 4.59 -8.49 -8.15
N MET A 132 4.41 -7.43 -7.35
CA MET A 132 5.43 -6.97 -6.41
C MET A 132 5.77 -8.05 -5.38
N VAL A 133 4.77 -8.72 -4.80
CA VAL A 133 4.97 -9.82 -3.85
C VAL A 133 5.69 -11.00 -4.51
N LYS A 134 5.34 -11.35 -5.75
CA LYS A 134 6.03 -12.39 -6.50
C LYS A 134 7.51 -12.05 -6.69
N ASP A 135 7.79 -10.82 -7.09
CA ASP A 135 9.16 -10.31 -7.24
C ASP A 135 9.91 -10.24 -5.91
N LEU A 136 9.23 -10.09 -4.77
CA LEU A 136 9.89 -10.10 -3.46
C LEU A 136 10.20 -11.52 -2.98
N ILE A 137 9.28 -12.48 -3.19
CA ILE A 137 9.45 -13.88 -2.75
C ILE A 137 10.37 -14.67 -3.71
N HIS A 138 10.29 -14.38 -5.01
CA HIS A 138 11.13 -14.95 -6.04
C HIS A 138 11.91 -13.83 -6.74
N PRO A 139 13.01 -13.37 -6.13
CA PRO A 139 13.64 -12.14 -6.55
C PRO A 139 14.34 -12.20 -7.89
N ASN A 140 14.25 -11.06 -8.57
CA ASN A 140 15.10 -10.72 -9.69
C ASN A 140 16.27 -9.83 -9.19
N ALA A 141 17.15 -9.42 -10.10
CA ALA A 141 18.31 -8.59 -9.77
C ALA A 141 17.96 -7.25 -9.09
N GLY A 142 16.75 -6.71 -9.30
CA GLY A 142 16.29 -5.46 -8.70
C GLY A 142 15.68 -5.61 -7.30
N SER A 143 15.12 -6.78 -6.97
CA SER A 143 14.42 -7.05 -5.70
C SER A 143 15.17 -7.98 -4.75
N GLU A 144 16.28 -8.59 -5.19
CA GLU A 144 17.02 -9.60 -4.41
C GLU A 144 17.52 -9.14 -3.04
N GLY A 145 17.75 -7.83 -2.88
CA GLY A 145 18.17 -7.25 -1.62
C GLY A 145 17.13 -7.37 -0.49
N PHE A 146 15.87 -7.67 -0.81
CA PHE A 146 14.81 -7.85 0.19
C PHE A 146 14.94 -9.17 0.99
N ILE A 147 15.17 -10.29 0.29
CA ILE A 147 15.25 -11.61 0.92
C ILE A 147 16.67 -12.08 1.21
N LYS A 148 17.67 -11.56 0.48
CA LYS A 148 19.06 -11.93 0.72
C LYS A 148 19.52 -11.29 2.03
N GLY A 149 19.60 -12.13 3.06
CA GLY A 149 20.01 -11.75 4.41
C GLY A 149 21.52 -11.66 4.57
N ILE A 150 21.96 -11.56 5.82
CA ILE A 150 23.39 -11.52 6.17
C ILE A 150 23.94 -12.94 6.17
N ALA A 151 25.02 -13.18 5.40
CA ALA A 151 25.77 -14.43 5.44
C ALA A 151 26.84 -14.38 6.55
N TRP A 152 26.44 -14.74 7.77
CA TRP A 152 27.34 -14.81 8.92
C TRP A 152 28.37 -15.93 8.76
N ARG A 153 29.62 -15.67 9.18
CA ARG A 153 30.72 -16.66 9.12
C ARG A 153 30.84 -17.39 10.46
N GLY A 154 31.22 -18.68 10.43
CA GLY A 154 31.42 -19.51 11.61
C GLY A 154 30.18 -20.31 12.03
N GLU A 155 30.14 -20.80 13.26
CA GLU A 155 28.94 -21.44 13.81
C GLU A 155 27.87 -20.39 14.11
N VAL A 156 26.72 -20.54 13.47
CA VAL A 156 25.60 -19.61 13.57
C VAL A 156 24.39 -20.34 14.10
N ASN A 157 23.57 -19.66 14.91
CA ASN A 157 22.34 -20.27 15.39
C ASN A 157 21.29 -20.36 14.26
N SER A 158 20.21 -21.11 14.49
CA SER A 158 19.16 -21.28 13.48
C SER A 158 18.52 -19.96 13.03
N SER A 159 18.42 -18.93 13.88
CA SER A 159 17.85 -17.63 13.51
C SER A 159 18.74 -16.81 12.58
N GLN A 160 20.04 -17.09 12.55
CA GLN A 160 21.02 -16.40 11.72
C GLN A 160 21.17 -17.03 10.33
N ARG A 161 20.49 -18.15 10.04
CA ARG A 161 20.48 -18.74 8.70
C ARG A 161 19.72 -17.84 7.73
N THR A 162 20.20 -17.74 6.49
CA THR A 162 19.64 -16.87 5.46
C THR A 162 18.19 -17.20 5.14
N GLU A 163 17.82 -18.48 5.17
CA GLU A 163 16.46 -18.95 4.92
C GLU A 163 15.49 -18.49 6.03
N MET A 164 15.96 -18.54 7.29
CA MET A 164 15.17 -18.06 8.43
C MET A 164 15.04 -16.54 8.42
N GLN A 165 16.10 -15.81 8.07
CA GLN A 165 16.05 -14.36 7.89
C GLN A 165 15.04 -13.97 6.79
N ALA A 166 15.04 -14.68 5.65
CA ALA A 166 14.09 -14.44 4.56
C ALA A 166 12.64 -14.69 5.02
N ALA A 167 12.39 -15.81 5.71
CA ALA A 167 11.07 -16.11 6.26
C ALA A 167 10.57 -15.05 7.25
N GLN A 168 11.46 -14.53 8.10
CA GLN A 168 11.14 -13.45 9.04
C GLN A 168 10.80 -12.14 8.34
N ASN A 169 11.62 -11.71 7.37
CA ASN A 169 11.38 -10.49 6.58
C ASN A 169 10.02 -10.57 5.86
N VAL A 170 9.75 -11.67 5.17
CA VAL A 170 8.48 -11.89 4.47
C VAL A 170 7.30 -11.85 5.45
N SER A 171 7.40 -12.56 6.57
CA SER A 171 6.32 -12.61 7.57
C SER A 171 6.04 -11.24 8.18
N GLN A 172 7.08 -10.45 8.47
CA GLN A 172 6.92 -9.14 9.10
C GLN A 172 6.38 -8.11 8.12
N SER A 173 6.88 -8.05 6.89
CA SER A 173 6.43 -7.04 5.92
C SER A 173 5.07 -7.38 5.30
N LEU A 174 4.82 -8.65 4.98
CA LEU A 174 3.62 -9.06 4.22
C LEU A 174 2.49 -9.63 5.08
N TRP A 175 2.80 -10.27 6.22
CA TRP A 175 1.76 -10.89 7.06
C TRP A 175 1.42 -10.06 8.28
N ALA A 176 2.39 -9.39 8.93
CA ALA A 176 2.08 -8.53 10.07
C ALA A 176 1.24 -7.30 9.69
N SER A 177 1.39 -6.78 8.46
CA SER A 177 0.57 -5.69 7.91
C SER A 177 -0.91 -6.05 7.78
N THR A 178 -1.26 -7.34 7.73
CA THR A 178 -2.67 -7.79 7.74
C THR A 178 -3.27 -7.87 9.15
N SER A 179 -2.44 -7.77 10.19
CA SER A 179 -2.84 -8.09 11.57
C SER A 179 -2.94 -6.91 12.53
N ASN A 180 -2.48 -5.69 12.17
CA ASN A 180 -2.65 -4.52 13.05
C ASN A 180 -2.40 -3.13 12.44
N VAL A 181 -2.44 -2.98 11.12
CA VAL A 181 -2.36 -1.66 10.50
C VAL A 181 -3.66 -1.46 9.75
N HIS A 182 -4.52 -0.56 10.20
CA HIS A 182 -5.61 -0.08 9.36
C HIS A 182 -4.97 0.55 8.12
N PRO A 183 -5.04 -0.06 6.93
CA PRO A 183 -4.86 0.74 5.75
C PRO A 183 -5.99 1.75 5.81
N VAL A 184 -5.68 3.03 5.56
CA VAL A 184 -6.69 3.98 5.14
C VAL A 184 -7.21 3.44 3.81
N ILE A 185 -8.17 2.52 3.90
CA ILE A 185 -9.03 2.19 2.79
C ILE A 185 -9.79 3.49 2.59
N ILE A 186 -9.39 4.24 1.57
CA ILE A 186 -10.23 5.26 1.00
C ILE A 186 -11.44 4.48 0.46
N VAL A 187 -12.43 4.30 1.32
CA VAL A 187 -13.78 3.99 0.92
C VAL A 187 -14.29 5.28 0.28
N LEU A 188 -14.33 5.27 -1.05
CA LEU A 188 -15.07 6.25 -1.85
C LEU A 188 -16.52 5.80 -2.00
#